data_AF-A0A5B0ANE1-F1
#
_entry.id   AF-A0A5B0ANE1-F1
#
_cell.length_a   1.000
_cell.length_b   1.000
_cell.length_c   1.000
_cell.angle_alpha   90.00
_cell.angle_beta   90.00
_cell.angle_gamma   90.00
#
_symmetry.space_group_name_H-M   'P 1'
#
loop_
_entity.id
_entity.type
_entity.pdbx_description
1 polymer ?
#
loop_
_entity_poly.entity_id
_entity_poly.type
_entity_poly.pdbx_seq_one_letter_code
_entity_poly.pdbx_strand_id
1 'polypeptide(L)'
;MTDQSSRVTWVDVRDGVPRDGMPVAAAITGRYPADGPGPDAGPGEEFWLVRPMYYTTLHFAEDGTQHKDCFVDSDGVVRLPHGLDSEETVTHWAELPTLPGRTMHFVLGEDVAPALQDVWGDRPTG
;
A
#
# COMPACT_ATOMS: atom_id res chain seq x y z
N MET A 1 -26.17 5.12 -22.22
CA MET A 1 -25.03 5.25 -21.28
C MET A 1 -24.94 3.93 -20.53
N THR A 2 -23.97 3.08 -20.84
CA THR A 2 -23.72 1.85 -20.06
C THR A 2 -23.09 2.24 -18.74
N ASP A 3 -23.73 1.83 -17.64
CA ASP A 3 -23.17 1.95 -16.29
C ASP A 3 -21.89 1.11 -16.20
N GLN A 4 -20.73 1.77 -16.13
CA GLN A 4 -19.44 1.12 -15.93
C GLN A 4 -19.17 1.02 -14.44
N SER A 5 -19.66 -0.07 -13.84
CA SER A 5 -19.29 -0.46 -12.48
C SER A 5 -18.12 -1.43 -12.52
N SER A 6 -16.97 -1.07 -11.94
CA SER A 6 -15.91 -2.00 -11.59
C SER A 6 -16.16 -2.49 -10.16
N ARG A 7 -16.29 -3.81 -9.99
CA ARG A 7 -16.40 -4.43 -8.65
C ARG A 7 -15.00 -4.69 -8.13
N VAL A 8 -14.71 -4.16 -6.95
CA VAL A 8 -13.45 -4.37 -6.24
C VAL A 8 -13.71 -5.35 -5.09
N THR A 9 -12.89 -6.38 -4.97
CA THR A 9 -12.96 -7.36 -3.87
C THR A 9 -11.96 -6.97 -2.81
N TRP A 10 -12.46 -6.74 -1.60
CA TRP A 10 -11.63 -6.50 -0.42
C TRP A 10 -11.38 -7.81 0.31
N VAL A 11 -10.13 -8.06 0.67
CA VAL A 11 -9.65 -9.23 1.39
C VAL A 11 -9.18 -8.78 2.76
N ASP A 12 -9.69 -9.40 3.82
CA ASP A 12 -9.17 -9.19 5.18
C ASP A 12 -7.73 -9.70 5.24
N VAL A 13 -6.81 -8.91 5.81
CA VAL A 13 -5.38 -9.27 5.86
C VAL A 13 -5.11 -10.57 6.64
N ARG A 14 -6.04 -10.99 7.50
CA ARG A 14 -5.96 -12.25 8.25
C ARG A 14 -6.37 -13.46 7.42
N ASP A 15 -7.22 -13.23 6.41
CA ASP A 15 -7.70 -14.27 5.50
C ASP A 15 -6.76 -14.47 4.31
N GLY A 16 -5.98 -13.44 3.96
CA GLY A 16 -4.95 -13.54 2.94
C GLY A 16 -4.17 -12.24 2.74
N VAL A 17 -2.95 -12.38 2.22
CA VAL A 17 -2.05 -11.28 1.88
C VAL A 17 -1.77 -11.21 0.38
N PRO A 18 -1.40 -10.04 -0.17
CA PRO A 18 -1.03 -9.91 -1.58
C PRO A 18 0.25 -10.69 -1.93
N ARG A 19 0.58 -10.71 -3.22
CA ARG A 19 1.89 -11.18 -3.68
C ARG A 19 2.97 -10.14 -3.39
N ASP A 20 4.19 -10.61 -3.14
CA ASP A 20 5.35 -9.74 -2.92
C ASP A 20 5.54 -8.77 -4.09
N GLY A 21 5.76 -7.48 -3.77
CA GLY A 21 5.88 -6.39 -4.74
C GLY A 21 4.57 -5.91 -5.36
N MET A 22 3.42 -6.50 -5.02
CA MET A 22 2.14 -6.15 -5.66
C MET A 22 1.62 -4.80 -5.15
N PRO A 23 1.23 -3.87 -6.04
CA PRO A 23 0.56 -2.65 -5.64
C PRO A 23 -0.92 -2.93 -5.32
N VAL A 24 -1.41 -2.37 -4.22
CA VAL A 24 -2.75 -2.61 -3.67
C VAL A 24 -3.39 -1.31 -3.19
N ALA A 25 -4.72 -1.30 -3.12
CA ALA A 25 -5.44 -0.36 -2.27
C ALA A 25 -5.54 -0.99 -0.87
N ALA A 26 -4.96 -0.35 0.14
CA ALA A 26 -4.97 -0.83 1.52
C ALA A 26 -5.92 0.04 2.37
N ALA A 27 -6.84 -0.61 3.10
CA ALA A 27 -7.70 0.02 4.09
C ALA A 27 -6.96 0.04 5.44
N ILE A 28 -6.67 1.24 5.94
CA ILE A 28 -5.93 1.47 7.17
C ILE A 28 -6.84 2.06 8.26
N THR A 29 -6.56 1.68 9.50
CA THR A 29 -7.17 2.26 10.70
C THR A 29 -6.09 2.67 11.69
N GLY A 30 -6.34 3.76 12.40
CA GLY A 30 -5.44 4.28 13.42
C GLY A 30 -6.10 5.41 14.20
N ARG A 31 -5.30 6.20 14.90
CA ARG A 31 -5.76 7.40 15.61
C ARG A 31 -4.90 8.59 15.23
N TYR A 32 -5.54 9.73 14.99
CA TYR A 32 -4.82 10.99 14.93
C TYR A 32 -4.22 11.33 16.31
N PRO A 33 -3.12 12.08 16.37
CA PRO A 33 -2.65 12.64 17.62
C PRO A 33 -3.75 13.43 18.32
N ALA A 34 -3.79 13.38 19.65
CA ALA A 34 -4.76 14.15 20.42
C ALA A 34 -4.51 15.66 20.27
N ASP A 35 -5.59 16.44 20.18
CA ASP A 35 -5.50 17.90 20.14
C ASP A 35 -5.16 18.46 21.52
N GLY A 36 -3.87 18.74 21.76
CA GLY A 36 -3.39 19.50 22.91
C GLY A 36 -2.13 18.91 23.56
N PRO A 37 -1.20 19.75 24.07
CA PRO A 37 -0.02 19.26 24.76
C PRO A 37 -0.39 18.88 26.20
N GLY A 38 -0.34 17.59 26.53
CA GLY A 38 -0.38 17.15 27.93
C GLY A 38 -0.85 15.71 28.13
N PRO A 39 -0.55 15.12 29.31
CA PRO A 39 -0.99 13.78 29.68
C PRO A 39 -2.52 13.66 29.89
N ASP A 40 -3.22 14.79 29.97
CA ASP A 40 -4.69 14.86 30.06
C ASP A 40 -5.39 14.97 28.69
N ALA A 41 -4.62 15.03 27.61
CA ALA A 41 -5.18 14.97 26.27
C ALA A 41 -5.89 13.62 26.10
N GLY A 42 -7.20 13.66 25.82
CA GLY A 42 -8.00 12.46 25.60
C GLY A 42 -7.47 11.63 24.42
N PRO A 43 -7.96 10.39 24.24
CA PRO A 43 -7.55 9.59 23.10
C PRO A 43 -7.90 10.32 21.80
N GLY A 44 -6.94 10.43 20.87
CA GLY A 44 -7.16 11.10 19.60
C GLY A 44 -8.20 10.39 18.72
N GLU A 45 -8.72 11.10 17.72
CA GLU A 45 -9.82 10.63 16.86
C GLU A 45 -9.43 9.40 16.04
N GLU A 46 -10.30 8.38 16.01
CA GLU A 46 -10.11 7.21 15.15
C GLU A 46 -10.35 7.57 13.69
N PHE A 47 -9.51 7.06 12.79
CA PHE A 47 -9.69 7.25 11.36
C PHE A 47 -9.75 5.93 10.60
N TRP A 48 -10.35 6.01 9.41
CA TRP A 48 -10.32 4.98 8.39
C TRP A 48 -9.96 5.61 7.06
N LEU A 49 -8.88 5.13 6.43
CA LEU A 49 -8.41 5.64 5.14
C LEU A 49 -8.15 4.50 4.17
N VAL A 50 -8.27 4.78 2.87
CA VAL A 50 -7.80 3.89 1.81
C VAL A 50 -6.64 4.56 1.11
N ARG A 51 -5.49 3.88 1.05
CA ARG A 51 -4.28 4.41 0.40
C ARG A 51 -3.69 3.39 -0.58
N PRO A 52 -3.13 3.85 -1.72
CA PRO A 52 -2.30 3.00 -2.56
C PRO A 52 -1.00 2.68 -1.83
N MET A 53 -0.62 1.40 -1.80
CA MET A 53 0.58 0.87 -1.18
C MET A 53 1.13 -0.26 -2.04
N TYR A 54 2.35 -0.72 -1.78
CA TYR A 54 2.79 -2.04 -2.23
C TYR A 54 2.99 -2.97 -1.05
N TYR A 55 2.76 -4.26 -1.28
CA TYR A 55 3.01 -5.29 -0.29
C TYR A 55 4.42 -5.84 -0.43
N THR A 56 5.08 -6.11 0.69
CA THR A 56 6.30 -6.91 0.70
C THR A 56 6.31 -7.93 1.83
N THR A 57 6.79 -9.13 1.53
CA THR A 57 6.96 -10.20 2.52
C THR A 57 8.01 -9.89 3.57
N LEU A 58 8.97 -9.02 3.24
CA LEU A 58 10.12 -8.71 4.08
C LEU A 58 10.58 -7.27 3.90
N HIS A 59 10.51 -6.48 4.96
CA HIS A 59 11.02 -5.11 5.01
C HIS A 59 12.09 -4.97 6.09
N PHE A 60 13.14 -4.21 5.79
CA PHE A 60 14.17 -3.84 6.75
C PHE A 60 14.05 -2.34 7.02
N ALA A 61 13.69 -1.99 8.25
CA ALA A 61 13.67 -0.61 8.70
C ALA A 61 15.10 -0.03 8.77
N GLU A 62 15.22 1.29 8.87
CA GLU A 62 16.52 1.98 8.90
C GLU A 62 17.40 1.57 10.10
N ASP A 63 16.77 1.17 11.21
CA ASP A 63 17.43 0.64 12.41
C ASP A 63 17.88 -0.82 12.26
N GLY A 64 17.62 -1.45 11.11
CA GLY A 64 17.88 -2.87 10.83
C GLY A 64 16.79 -3.82 11.34
N THR A 65 15.72 -3.32 11.95
CA THR A 65 14.60 -4.14 12.40
C THR A 65 13.91 -4.79 11.20
N GLN A 66 13.66 -6.09 11.34
CA GLN A 66 13.01 -6.89 10.31
C GLN A 66 11.50 -6.94 10.56
N HIS A 67 10.73 -6.50 9.58
CA HIS A 67 9.28 -6.63 9.55
C HIS A 67 8.85 -7.64 8.46
N LYS A 68 7.81 -8.42 8.77
CA LYS A 68 7.20 -9.38 7.83
C LYS A 68 5.83 -8.89 7.42
N ASP A 69 5.42 -9.27 6.21
CA ASP A 69 4.09 -9.02 5.66
C ASP A 69 3.69 -7.53 5.74
N CYS A 70 4.52 -6.68 5.14
CA CYS A 70 4.46 -5.23 5.26
C CYS A 70 3.69 -4.58 4.11
N PHE A 71 3.02 -3.47 4.41
CA PHE A 71 2.44 -2.57 3.42
C PHE A 71 3.17 -1.24 3.48
N VAL A 72 3.70 -0.80 2.34
CA VAL A 72 4.55 0.41 2.28
C VAL A 72 3.89 1.41 1.33
N ASP A 73 3.67 2.63 1.84
CA ASP A 73 3.12 3.72 1.03
C ASP A 73 4.19 4.45 0.21
N SER A 74 3.76 5.42 -0.60
CA SER A 74 4.65 6.23 -1.44
C SER A 74 5.64 7.08 -0.66
N ASP A 75 5.33 7.38 0.61
CA ASP A 75 6.18 8.18 1.49
C ASP A 75 7.17 7.30 2.27
N GLY A 76 7.15 5.98 2.04
CA GLY A 76 8.00 5.00 2.69
C GLY A 76 7.48 4.54 4.06
N VAL A 77 6.28 4.95 4.48
CA VAL A 77 5.74 4.56 5.78
C VAL A 77 5.27 3.11 5.71
N VAL A 78 5.83 2.30 6.62
CA VAL A 78 5.52 0.87 6.76
C VAL A 78 4.35 0.68 7.71
N ARG A 79 3.36 -0.10 7.28
CA ARG A 79 2.21 -0.50 8.10
C ARG A 79 2.09 -2.02 8.13
N LEU A 80 1.69 -2.52 9.29
CA LEU A 80 1.54 -3.94 9.54
C LEU A 80 0.07 -4.37 9.46
N PRO A 81 -0.19 -5.66 9.18
CA PRO A 81 -1.50 -6.26 9.31
C PRO A 81 -2.14 -5.98 10.67
N HIS A 82 -3.46 -5.77 10.65
CA HIS A 82 -4.25 -5.58 11.86
C HIS A 82 -4.10 -6.73 12.84
N GLY A 83 -3.93 -6.40 14.12
CA GLY A 83 -3.63 -7.36 15.19
C GLY A 83 -2.15 -7.46 15.56
N LEU A 84 -1.27 -6.75 14.85
CA LEU A 84 0.13 -6.55 15.23
C LEU A 84 0.33 -5.21 15.94
N ASP A 85 1.47 -5.07 16.62
CA ASP A 85 1.81 -3.88 17.39
C ASP A 85 2.22 -2.73 16.45
N SER A 86 1.26 -1.89 16.08
CA SER A 86 1.44 -0.70 15.25
C SER A 86 0.34 0.32 15.53
N GLU A 87 0.69 1.61 15.55
CA GLU A 87 -0.27 2.70 15.76
C GLU A 87 -1.27 2.83 14.60
N GLU A 88 -0.85 2.46 13.40
CA GLU A 88 -1.68 2.40 12.20
C GLU A 88 -1.58 1.02 11.57
N THR A 89 -2.72 0.36 11.37
CA THR A 89 -2.74 -1.03 10.88
C THR A 89 -3.58 -1.17 9.61
N VAL A 90 -3.20 -2.13 8.76
CA VAL A 90 -3.95 -2.48 7.56
C VAL A 90 -4.97 -3.56 7.91
N THR A 91 -6.25 -3.30 7.66
CA THR A 91 -7.33 -4.27 7.95
C THR A 91 -7.71 -5.09 6.73
N HIS A 92 -7.74 -4.46 5.57
CA HIS A 92 -8.11 -5.10 4.32
C HIS A 92 -7.24 -4.55 3.19
N TRP A 93 -7.14 -5.33 2.13
CA TRP A 93 -6.53 -4.90 0.88
C TRP A 93 -7.40 -5.29 -0.31
N ALA A 94 -7.20 -4.60 -1.42
CA ALA A 94 -7.78 -4.95 -2.69
C ALA A 94 -6.74 -4.73 -3.81
N GLU A 95 -6.83 -5.54 -4.87
CA GLU A 95 -6.10 -5.26 -6.10
C GLU A 95 -6.49 -3.86 -6.62
N LEU A 96 -5.50 -3.10 -7.12
CA LEU A 96 -5.79 -1.78 -7.65
C LEU A 96 -6.77 -1.88 -8.84
N PRO A 97 -7.85 -1.07 -8.86
CA PRO A 97 -8.79 -1.10 -9.96
C PRO A 97 -8.10 -0.65 -11.24
N THR A 98 -8.26 -1.43 -12.31
CA THR A 98 -7.78 -1.04 -13.64
C THR A 98 -8.77 -0.05 -14.28
N LEU A 99 -8.25 0.89 -15.07
CA LEU A 99 -9.13 1.77 -15.86
C LEU A 99 -9.97 0.92 -16.82
N PRO A 100 -11.30 1.10 -16.89
CA PRO A 100 -12.15 0.33 -17.79
C PRO A 100 -11.64 0.38 -19.24
N GLY A 101 -11.54 -0.79 -19.89
CA GLY A 101 -11.09 -0.92 -21.28
C GLY A 101 -9.57 -0.75 -21.50
N ARG A 102 -8.76 -0.73 -20.44
CA ARG A 102 -7.29 -0.71 -20.54
C ARG A 102 -6.68 -2.01 -20.04
N THR A 103 -5.72 -2.53 -20.79
CA THR A 103 -4.79 -3.57 -20.30
C THR A 103 -3.71 -2.88 -19.48
N MET A 104 -3.57 -3.27 -18.21
CA MET A 104 -2.50 -2.80 -17.33
C MET A 104 -1.36 -3.81 -17.37
N HIS A 105 -0.14 -3.32 -17.60
CA HIS A 105 1.09 -4.09 -17.50
C HIS A 105 1.83 -3.63 -16.25
N PHE A 106 2.12 -4.56 -15.34
CA PHE A 106 2.98 -4.30 -14.18
C PHE A 106 4.36 -4.85 -14.50
N VAL A 107 5.39 -4.00 -14.37
CA VAL A 107 6.79 -4.41 -14.40
C VAL A 107 7.33 -4.24 -12.99
N LEU A 108 7.78 -5.34 -12.39
CA LEU A 108 8.18 -5.41 -10.99
C LEU A 108 9.52 -6.14 -10.87
N GLY A 109 10.28 -5.86 -9.81
CA GLY A 109 11.52 -6.58 -9.50
C GLY A 109 12.60 -6.49 -10.57
N GLU A 110 13.20 -7.63 -10.92
CA GLU A 110 14.34 -7.73 -11.85
C GLU A 110 14.01 -7.22 -13.27
N ASP A 111 12.72 -7.24 -13.65
CA ASP A 111 12.28 -6.77 -14.96
C ASP A 111 12.21 -5.23 -15.05
N VAL A 112 12.29 -4.51 -13.93
CA VAL A 112 12.20 -3.05 -13.89
C VAL A 112 13.36 -2.40 -14.62
N ALA A 113 14.60 -2.85 -14.36
CA ALA A 113 15.78 -2.24 -14.97
C ALA A 113 15.81 -2.42 -16.51
N PRO A 114 15.57 -3.62 -17.07
CA PRO A 114 15.41 -3.80 -18.50
C PRO A 114 14.27 -2.94 -19.10
N ALA A 115 13.11 -2.87 -18.45
CA ALA A 115 11.99 -2.08 -18.97
C ALA A 115 12.26 -0.57 -18.96
N LEU A 116 12.93 -0.06 -17.91
CA LEU A 116 13.36 1.34 -17.86
C LEU A 116 14.38 1.65 -18.97
N GLN A 117 15.32 0.74 -19.23
CA GLN A 117 16.28 0.89 -20.32
C GLN A 117 15.60 0.90 -21.69
N ASP A 118 14.61 0.05 -21.92
CA ASP A 118 13.84 0.02 -23.17
C ASP A 118 13.11 1.36 -23.41
N VAL A 119 12.41 1.88 -22.38
CA VAL A 119 11.69 3.16 -22.46
C VAL A 119 12.63 4.35 -22.64
N TRP A 120 13.81 4.34 -22.01
CA TRP A 120 14.77 5.44 -22.12
C TRP A 120 15.66 5.36 -23.37
N GLY A 121 15.91 4.17 -23.88
CA GLY A 121 16.66 3.93 -25.12
C GLY A 121 15.92 4.40 -26.38
N ASP A 122 14.60 4.49 -26.30
CA ASP A 122 13.73 4.92 -27.41
C ASP A 122 13.53 6.46 -27.47
N ARG A 123 14.23 7.23 -26.62
CA ARG A 123 14.18 8.69 -26.64
C ARG A 123 14.97 9.22 -27.85
N PRO A 124 14.34 9.94 -28.82
CA PRO A 124 15.09 10.59 -29.88
C PRO A 124 16.04 11.61 -29.25
N THR A 125 17.29 11.64 -29.70
CA THR A 125 18.20 12.75 -29.44
C THR A 125 17.57 14.01 -30.04
N GLY A 126 16.91 14.81 -29.19
CA GLY A 126 16.49 16.17 -29.50
C GLY A 126 17.68 17.11 -29.52
#